data_AF-S0FBC8-F1
#
_entry.id   AF-S0FBC8-F1
#
_cell.length_a   1.000
_cell.length_b   1.000
_cell.length_c   1.000
_cell.angle_alpha   90.00
_cell.angle_beta   90.00
_cell.angle_gamma   90.00
#
_symmetry.space_group_name_H-M   'P 1'
#
loop_
_entity.id
_entity.type
_entity.pdbx_description
1 polymer ?
#
loop_
_entity_poly.entity_id
_entity_poly.type
_entity_poly.pdbx_seq_one_letter_code
_entity_poly.pdbx_strand_id
1 'polypeptide(L)' 'MGIKPQDAMKMLAQTLEGAAQLLLSNEQTHPALEIEKVTTPGGITIKGVNELEMAGFSAAVIRALKASV' A
#
# COMPACT_ATOMS: atom_id res chain seq x y z
N MET A 1 1.94 8.78 16.28
CA MET A 1 3.26 9.01 15.64
C MET A 1 3.80 10.42 15.81
N GLY A 2 3.06 11.40 16.38
CA GLY A 2 3.60 12.75 16.65
C GLY A 2 3.92 13.58 15.41
N ILE A 3 3.43 13.18 14.23
CA ILE A 3 3.67 13.84 12.95
C ILE A 3 2.62 14.95 12.76
N LYS A 4 3.06 16.13 12.30
CA LYS A 4 2.15 17.24 11.99
C LYS A 4 1.23 16.85 10.82
N PRO A 5 -0.05 17.26 10.82
CA PRO A 5 -1.00 16.85 9.78
C PRO A 5 -0.54 17.13 8.34
N GLN A 6 0.06 18.31 8.11
CA GLN A 6 0.56 18.68 6.78
C GLN A 6 1.71 17.81 6.30
N ASP A 7 2.62 17.45 7.21
CA ASP A 7 3.76 16.59 6.88
C ASP A 7 3.29 15.15 6.64
N ALA A 8 2.37 14.65 7.46
CA ALA A 8 1.75 13.34 7.27
C ALA A 8 1.05 13.22 5.90
N MET A 9 0.31 14.26 5.50
CA MET A 9 -0.34 14.31 4.19
C MET A 9 0.68 14.24 3.04
N LYS A 10 1.76 15.04 3.11
CA LYS A 10 2.82 15.02 2.09
C LYS A 10 3.52 13.67 2.02
N MET A 11 3.86 13.07 3.17
CA MET A 11 4.50 11.76 3.24
C MET A 11 3.61 10.69 2.58
N LEU A 12 2.31 10.67 2.90
CA LEU A 12 1.38 9.70 2.32
C LEU A 12 1.20 9.91 0.81
N ALA A 13 1.00 11.15 0.37
CA ALA A 13 0.86 11.46 -1.06
C ALA A 13 2.07 11.01 -1.87
N GLN A 14 3.29 11.34 -1.41
CA GLN A 14 4.52 10.94 -2.08
C GLN A 14 4.72 9.41 -2.09
N THR A 15 4.35 8.74 -0.99
CA THR A 15 4.44 7.28 -0.89
C THR A 15 3.53 6.60 -1.90
N LEU A 16 2.28 7.07 -2.01
CA LEU A 16 1.30 6.51 -2.96
C LEU A 16 1.68 6.81 -4.41
N GLU A 17 2.17 8.01 -4.71
CA GLU A 17 2.67 8.38 -6.03
C GLU A 17 3.83 7.48 -6.46
N GLY A 18 4.83 7.30 -5.59
CA GLY A 18 5.99 6.45 -5.88
C GLY A 18 5.60 4.98 -6.09
N ALA A 19 4.67 4.46 -5.28
CA ALA A 19 4.15 3.10 -5.43
C ALA A 19 3.40 2.92 -6.76
N ALA A 20 2.55 3.89 -7.14
CA ALA A 20 1.84 3.86 -8.41
C ALA A 20 2.82 3.92 -9.59
N GLN A 21 3.82 4.80 -9.54
CA GLN A 21 4.83 4.92 -10.58
C GLN A 21 5.67 3.64 -10.72
N LEU A 22 6.01 2.98 -9.62
CA LEU A 22 6.73 1.71 -9.62
C LEU A 22 5.93 0.61 -10.33
N LEU A 23 4.63 0.51 -10.07
CA LEU A 23 3.77 -0.48 -10.72
C LEU A 23 3.57 -0.20 -12.20
N LEU A 24 3.34 1.07 -12.57
CA LEU A 24 3.16 1.50 -13.96
C LEU A 24 4.45 1.33 -14.78
N SER A 25 5.62 1.47 -14.15
CA SER A 25 6.91 1.28 -14.84
C SER A 25 7.28 -0.19 -15.03
N ASN A 26 6.66 -1.10 -14.26
CA ASN A 26 6.95 -2.52 -14.26
C ASN A 26 5.71 -3.35 -14.66
N GLU A 27 5.11 -3.06 -15.82
CA GLU A 27 3.84 -3.66 -16.28
C GLU A 27 3.83 -5.19 -16.34
N GLN A 28 5.02 -5.81 -16.46
CA GLN A 28 5.19 -7.26 -16.55
C GLN A 28 5.30 -7.94 -15.17
N THR A 29 5.50 -7.17 -14.11
CA THR A 29 5.67 -7.73 -12.76
C THR A 29 4.33 -7.80 -12.04
N HIS A 30 4.01 -8.97 -11.50
CA HIS A 30 2.83 -9.14 -10.67
C HIS A 30 2.96 -8.30 -9.38
N PRO A 31 1.96 -7.50 -8.97
CA PRO A 31 2.05 -6.61 -7.80
C PRO A 31 2.48 -7.31 -6.50
N ALA A 32 2.09 -8.57 -6.31
CA ALA A 32 2.52 -9.36 -5.15
C ALA A 32 4.06 -9.47 -5.02
N LEU A 33 4.78 -9.58 -6.15
CA LEU A 33 6.24 -9.64 -6.12
C LEU A 33 6.85 -8.32 -5.68
N GLU A 34 6.26 -7.18 -6.05
CA GLU A 34 6.73 -5.87 -5.60
C GLU A 34 6.50 -5.67 -4.10
N ILE A 35 5.40 -6.21 -3.55
CA ILE A 35 5.14 -6.24 -2.10
C ILE A 35 6.21 -7.08 -1.40
N GLU A 36 6.54 -8.27 -1.91
CA GLU A 36 7.56 -9.15 -1.31
C GLU A 36 8.94 -8.50 -1.25
N LYS A 37 9.35 -7.74 -2.29
CA LYS A 37 10.65 -7.04 -2.32
C LYS A 37 10.84 -6.08 -1.15
N VAL A 38 9.77 -5.51 -0.61
CA VAL A 38 9.82 -4.54 0.51
C VAL A 38 9.35 -5.12 1.84
N THR A 39 9.00 -6.42 1.86
CA THR A 39 8.42 -7.11 3.00
C THR A 39 9.40 -8.14 3.55
N THR A 40 10.30 -7.67 4.41
CA THR A 40 11.30 -8.54 5.04
C THR A 40 10.71 -9.37 6.20
N PRO A 41 11.20 -10.60 6.42
CA PRO A 41 10.76 -11.44 7.55
C PRO A 41 10.94 -10.73 8.89
N GLY A 42 9.86 -10.61 9.68
CA GLY A 42 9.86 -9.95 10.98
C GLY A 42 9.93 -8.41 10.95
N GLY A 43 9.99 -7.81 9.76
CA GLY A 43 10.08 -6.36 9.57
C GLY A 43 8.82 -5.60 9.97
N ILE A 44 8.90 -4.27 9.92
CA ILE A 44 7.75 -3.40 10.21
C ILE A 44 6.71 -3.41 9.07
N THR A 45 7.15 -3.62 7.81
CA THR A 45 6.26 -3.68 6.64
C THR A 45 5.30 -4.86 6.74
N ILE A 46 5.79 -6.08 7.02
CA ILE A 46 4.93 -7.27 7.13
C ILE A 46 3.91 -7.12 8.27
N LYS A 47 4.30 -6.49 9.39
CA LYS A 47 3.38 -6.20 10.49
C LYS A 47 2.27 -5.26 10.04
N GLY A 48 2.61 -4.18 9.31
CA GLY A 48 1.62 -3.26 8.75
C GLY A 48 0.68 -3.93 7.74
N VAL A 49 1.22 -4.72 6.82
CA VAL A 49 0.41 -5.46 5.84
C VAL A 49 -0.54 -6.43 6.52
N ASN A 50 -0.06 -7.17 7.53
CA ASN A 50 -0.91 -8.12 8.28
C ASN A 50 -2.07 -7.40 8.99
N GLU A 51 -1.81 -6.25 9.63
CA GLU A 51 -2.88 -5.47 10.27
C GLU A 51 -3.91 -4.96 9.25
N LEU A 52 -3.47 -4.53 8.06
CA LEU A 52 -4.37 -4.10 6.98
C LEU A 52 -5.26 -5.26 6.48
N GLU A 53 -4.68 -6.45 6.30
CA GLU A 53 -5.42 -7.63 5.87
C GLU A 53 -6.39 -8.14 6.95
N MET A 54 -5.96 -8.15 8.22
CA MET A 54 -6.83 -8.48 9.35
C MET A 54 -8.02 -7.51 9.47
N ALA A 55 -7.82 -6.23 9.12
CA ALA A 55 -8.89 -5.23 9.04
C ALA A 55 -9.77 -5.36 7.78
N GLY A 56 -9.46 -6.30 6.87
CA GLY A 56 -10.24 -6.54 5.66
C GLY A 56 -10.06 -5.48 4.56
N PHE A 57 -8.93 -4.76 4.55
CA PHE A 57 -8.66 -3.66 3.64
C PHE A 57 -8.81 -4.05 2.15
N SER A 58 -8.17 -5.13 1.72
CA SER A 58 -8.21 -5.59 0.33
C SER A 58 -9.64 -5.87 -0.14
N ALA A 59 -10.44 -6.53 0.71
CA ALA A 59 -11.85 -6.79 0.41
C ALA A 59 -12.68 -5.50 0.33
N ALA A 60 -12.40 -4.51 1.18
CA ALA A 60 -13.08 -3.22 1.17
C ALA A 60 -12.81 -2.44 -0.13
N VAL A 61 -11.55 -2.39 -0.58
CA VAL A 61 -11.18 -1.71 -1.83
C VAL A 61 -11.87 -2.35 -3.04
N ILE A 62 -11.85 -3.68 -3.14
CA ILE A 62 -12.52 -4.39 -4.25
C ILE A 62 -14.02 -4.09 -4.25
N ARG A 63 -14.68 -4.12 -3.08
CA ARG A 63 -16.11 -3.79 -2.97
C ARG A 63 -16.40 -2.34 -3.36
N ALA A 64 -15.56 -1.40 -2.95
CA ALA A 64 -15.73 0.01 -3.28
C ALA A 64 -15.67 0.25 -4.80
N LEU A 65 -14.71 -0.37 -5.48
CA LEU A 65 -14.60 -0.29 -6.95
C LEU A 65 -15.83 -0.90 -7.64
N LYS A 66 -16.28 -2.07 -7.19
CA LYS A 66 -17.47 -2.74 -7.75
C LYS A 66 -18.76 -1.95 -7.55
N ALA A 67 -18.88 -1.19 -6.46
CA ALA A 67 -20.07 -0.39 -6.19
C ALA A 67 -20.10 0.95 -6.95
N SER A 68 -18.97 1.36 -7.52
CA SER A 68 -18.80 2.64 -8.22
C SER A 68 -18.91 2.52 -9.75
N VAL A 69 -19.16 1.31 -10.25
CA VAL A 69 -19.41 0.97 -11.67
C VAL A 69 -20.83 0.44 -11.83
#